data_AF-W1QE00-F1
#
_entry.id   AF-W1QE00-F1
#
_cell.length_a   1.000
_cell.length_b   1.000
_cell.length_c   1.000
_cell.angle_alpha   90.00
_cell.angle_beta   90.00
_cell.angle_gamma   90.00
#
_symmetry.space_group_name_H-M   'P 1'
#
loop_
_entity.id
_entity.type
_entity.pdbx_description
1 polymer ?
#
loop_
_entity_poly.entity_id
_entity_poly.type
_entity_poly.pdbx_seq_one_letter_code
_entity_poly.pdbx_strand_id
1 'polypeptide(L)'
;MRIVLLDASGNICRLWKQELRRLKKEVVDAMRWGDEKLEVSVFNGDIEELKLDTNKETKKETVFFSPGNSFGGMGGGYDRALACLFSDTGDWKTTDRYVKKWIVENSQGYSAPGTARLIRINTPNSTAWRKYRASAILHIPTMRTPESLAFSDEQTIQSVFDWTWQSLVRVRTEPSVDVFVLTGMGTGTGGLAEWLVCRVMVAAIAMFGNRMGKEVLSYLDSPHRSIIEKKLYD
;
A
#
# COMPACT_ATOMS: atom_id res chain seq x y z
N MET A 1 -12.61 -6.38 5.60
CA MET A 1 -11.28 -5.80 5.28
C MET A 1 -11.38 -4.28 5.07
N ARG A 2 -10.43 -3.52 5.62
CA ARG A 2 -10.32 -2.06 5.46
C ARG A 2 -8.97 -1.69 4.84
N ILE A 3 -8.98 -0.82 3.84
CA ILE A 3 -7.79 -0.13 3.34
C ILE A 3 -7.81 1.31 3.83
N VAL A 4 -6.71 1.75 4.44
CA VAL A 4 -6.51 3.13 4.86
C VAL A 4 -5.42 3.74 3.99
N LEU A 5 -5.79 4.72 3.18
CA LEU A 5 -4.84 5.55 2.45
C LEU A 5 -4.38 6.68 3.38
N LEU A 6 -3.15 6.59 3.87
CA LEU A 6 -2.56 7.49 4.85
C LEU A 6 -1.41 8.27 4.21
N ASP A 7 -1.45 9.59 4.35
CA ASP A 7 -0.33 10.45 3.98
C ASP A 7 -0.30 11.72 4.84
N ALA A 8 0.89 12.27 5.05
CA ALA A 8 1.07 13.57 5.69
C ALA A 8 0.83 14.72 4.69
N SER A 9 0.95 14.46 3.38
CA SER A 9 0.61 15.43 2.35
C SER A 9 -0.90 15.58 2.24
N GLY A 10 -1.41 16.74 2.69
CA GLY A 10 -2.81 17.10 2.53
C GLY A 10 -3.26 17.12 1.06
N ASN A 11 -2.34 17.35 0.11
CA ASN A 11 -2.66 17.30 -1.31
C ASN A 11 -2.92 15.87 -1.81
N ILE A 12 -2.06 14.91 -1.44
CA ILE A 12 -2.27 13.48 -1.74
C ILE A 12 -3.61 13.01 -1.16
N CYS A 13 -3.88 13.31 0.11
CA CYS A 13 -5.14 12.93 0.74
C CYS A 13 -6.36 13.57 0.05
N ARG A 14 -6.25 14.83 -0.38
CA ARG A 14 -7.31 15.51 -1.15
C ARG A 14 -7.56 14.82 -2.49
N LEU A 15 -6.49 14.45 -3.20
CA LEU A 15 -6.56 13.77 -4.49
C LEU A 15 -7.17 12.38 -4.38
N TRP A 16 -6.77 11.56 -3.40
CA TRP A 16 -7.45 10.28 -3.15
C TRP A 16 -8.93 10.44 -2.84
N LYS A 17 -9.31 11.42 -2.01
CA LYS A 17 -10.74 11.71 -1.73
C LYS A 17 -11.49 12.10 -3.00
N GLN A 18 -10.86 12.88 -3.89
CA GLN A 18 -11.45 13.25 -5.18
C GLN A 18 -11.65 12.01 -6.06
N GLU A 19 -10.62 11.19 -6.24
CA GLU A 19 -10.70 10.00 -7.10
C GLU A 19 -11.67 8.94 -6.53
N LEU A 20 -11.74 8.75 -5.22
CA LEU A 20 -12.75 7.89 -4.58
C LEU A 20 -14.19 8.39 -4.81
N ARG A 21 -14.42 9.71 -4.79
CA ARG A 21 -15.74 10.32 -5.07
C ARG A 21 -16.15 10.21 -6.54
N ARG A 22 -15.18 10.03 -7.45
CA ARG A 22 -15.45 9.84 -8.88
C ARG A 22 -15.89 8.43 -9.22
N LEU A 23 -15.62 7.45 -8.35
CA LEU A 23 -16.13 6.10 -8.52
C LEU A 23 -17.66 6.09 -8.42
N LYS A 24 -18.30 5.33 -9.30
CA LYS A 24 -19.75 5.07 -9.19
C LYS A 24 -20.09 4.42 -7.85
N LYS A 25 -21.23 4.80 -7.27
CA LYS A 25 -21.73 4.20 -6.03
C LYS A 25 -21.83 2.67 -6.12
N GLU A 26 -22.32 2.15 -7.24
CA GLU A 26 -22.43 0.71 -7.48
C GLU A 26 -21.08 -0.01 -7.45
N VAL A 27 -20.04 0.60 -8.01
CA VAL A 27 -18.66 0.08 -7.98
C VAL A 27 -18.15 0.03 -6.54
N VAL A 28 -18.41 1.07 -5.74
CA VAL A 28 -18.01 1.13 -4.33
C VAL A 28 -18.76 0.09 -3.49
N ASP A 29 -20.08 -0.02 -3.66
CA ASP A 29 -20.94 -0.94 -2.93
C ASP A 29 -20.66 -2.41 -3.28
N ALA A 30 -20.13 -2.67 -4.48
CA ALA A 30 -19.75 -4.01 -4.96
C ALA A 30 -18.31 -4.42 -4.58
N MET A 31 -17.46 -3.54 -4.05
CA MET A 31 -16.09 -3.90 -3.67
C MET A 31 -16.05 -4.98 -2.57
N ARG A 32 -15.31 -6.06 -2.80
CA ARG A 32 -15.13 -7.18 -1.87
C ARG A 32 -13.67 -7.56 -1.68
N TRP A 33 -13.36 -8.06 -0.48
CA TRP A 33 -12.10 -8.72 -0.15
C TRP A 33 -12.38 -10.16 0.24
N GLY A 34 -12.22 -11.08 -0.71
CA GLY A 34 -12.82 -12.41 -0.55
C GLY A 34 -14.35 -12.26 -0.53
N ASP A 35 -14.98 -12.69 0.56
CA ASP A 35 -16.43 -12.61 0.75
C ASP A 35 -16.85 -11.42 1.64
N GLU A 36 -15.87 -10.72 2.23
CA GLU A 36 -16.14 -9.54 3.04
C GLU A 36 -16.27 -8.27 2.19
N LYS A 37 -17.00 -7.29 2.70
CA LYS A 37 -16.99 -5.92 2.13
C LYS A 37 -15.57 -5.34 2.24
N LEU A 38 -15.11 -4.71 1.15
CA LEU A 38 -13.89 -3.92 1.15
C LEU A 38 -14.24 -2.45 1.35
N GLU A 39 -13.71 -1.86 2.41
CA GLU A 39 -13.87 -0.44 2.72
C GLU A 39 -12.56 0.29 2.46
N VAL A 40 -12.64 1.48 1.86
CA VAL A 40 -11.48 2.34 1.61
C VAL A 40 -11.72 3.69 2.28
N SER A 41 -10.75 4.13 3.08
CA SER A 41 -10.80 5.40 3.79
C SER A 41 -9.51 6.18 3.59
N VAL A 42 -9.56 7.50 3.80
CA VAL A 42 -8.40 8.38 3.67
C VAL A 42 -8.13 9.08 5.00
N PHE A 43 -6.91 8.93 5.51
CA PHE A 43 -6.42 9.64 6.68
C PHE A 43 -5.35 10.65 6.26
N ASN A 44 -5.52 11.91 6.68
CA ASN A 44 -4.54 12.97 6.47
C ASN A 44 -3.88 13.25 7.82
N GLY A 45 -2.60 12.96 7.93
CA GLY A 45 -1.83 13.11 9.15
C GLY A 45 -0.72 12.07 9.24
N ASP A 46 0.03 12.14 10.32
CA ASP A 46 1.15 11.24 10.54
C ASP A 46 0.68 9.84 10.97
N ILE A 47 1.52 8.84 10.69
CA ILE A 47 1.24 7.45 11.06
C ILE A 47 1.02 7.27 12.56
N GLU A 48 1.59 8.13 13.40
CA GLU A 48 1.42 8.13 14.85
C GLU A 48 0.07 8.71 15.29
N GLU A 49 -0.59 9.50 14.45
CA GLU A 49 -1.88 10.13 14.75
C GLU A 49 -3.05 9.23 14.36
N LEU A 50 -2.82 8.26 13.46
CA LEU A 50 -3.81 7.31 13.01
C LEU A 50 -4.48 6.62 14.21
N LYS A 51 -5.81 6.60 14.20
CA LYS A 51 -6.62 5.88 15.18
C LYS A 51 -7.32 4.75 14.47
N LEU A 52 -7.02 3.52 14.89
CA LEU A 52 -7.68 2.31 14.40
C LEU A 52 -8.44 1.70 15.56
N ASP A 53 -9.72 1.40 15.33
CA ASP A 53 -10.47 0.51 16.23
C ASP A 53 -9.93 -0.92 16.04
N THR A 54 -8.90 -1.25 16.81
CA THR A 54 -8.38 -2.61 16.90
C THR A 54 -9.09 -3.30 18.07
N ASN A 55 -10.09 -4.13 17.78
CA ASN A 55 -10.69 -4.96 18.82
C ASN A 55 -9.65 -5.99 19.34
N LYS A 56 -9.37 -5.96 20.64
CA LYS A 56 -8.39 -6.86 21.26
C LYS A 56 -8.82 -8.34 21.24
N GLU A 57 -10.12 -8.60 21.11
CA GLU A 57 -10.68 -9.96 21.09
C GLU A 57 -10.61 -10.63 19.72
N THR A 58 -10.69 -9.87 18.63
CA THR A 58 -10.87 -10.44 17.28
C THR A 58 -9.58 -10.97 16.63
N LYS A 59 -8.42 -10.88 17.30
CA LYS A 59 -7.08 -11.25 16.78
C LYS A 59 -6.72 -10.66 15.40
N LYS A 60 -7.38 -9.58 15.01
CA LYS A 60 -7.20 -8.91 13.72
C LYS A 60 -5.91 -8.09 13.73
N GLU A 61 -5.09 -8.24 12.69
CA GLU A 61 -3.79 -7.58 12.51
C GLU A 61 -3.90 -6.37 11.56
N THR A 62 -3.06 -5.38 11.81
CA THR A 62 -2.80 -4.28 10.87
C THR A 62 -1.50 -4.56 10.15
N VAL A 63 -1.47 -4.35 8.83
CA VAL A 63 -0.24 -4.36 8.04
C VAL A 63 0.00 -2.95 7.51
N PHE A 64 1.23 -2.48 7.66
CA PHE A 64 1.68 -1.24 7.06
C PHE A 64 2.52 -1.54 5.82
N PHE A 65 2.21 -0.83 4.74
CA PHE A 65 3.00 -0.84 3.54
C PHE A 65 4.26 0.01 3.70
N SER A 66 5.38 -0.41 3.12
CA SER A 66 6.66 0.32 3.06
C SER A 66 7.12 0.43 1.59
N PRO A 67 6.98 1.60 0.94
CA PRO A 67 7.43 1.85 -0.44
C PRO A 67 8.94 2.12 -0.53
N GLY A 68 9.77 1.32 0.13
CA GLY A 68 11.20 1.60 0.27
C GLY A 68 12.03 1.32 -0.97
N ASN A 69 13.32 1.05 -0.76
CA ASN A 69 14.26 0.70 -1.82
C ASN A 69 14.62 -0.80 -1.82
N SER A 70 15.29 -1.26 -2.89
CA SER A 70 15.62 -2.67 -3.11
C SER A 70 16.51 -3.29 -2.04
N PHE A 71 17.20 -2.47 -1.25
CA PHE A 71 18.09 -2.91 -0.17
C PHE A 71 17.43 -2.84 1.21
N GLY A 72 16.14 -2.50 1.30
CA GLY A 72 15.40 -2.48 2.57
C GLY A 72 15.71 -1.30 3.47
N GLY A 73 16.30 -0.22 2.93
CA GLY A 73 16.57 0.98 3.72
C GLY A 73 15.29 1.71 4.12
N MET A 74 15.16 2.05 5.41
CA MET A 74 13.99 2.71 6.00
C MET A 74 14.31 4.12 6.54
N GLY A 75 15.33 4.79 6.01
CA GLY A 75 15.83 6.05 6.58
C GLY A 75 15.07 7.32 6.14
N GLY A 76 14.16 7.22 5.17
CA GLY A 76 13.49 8.38 4.57
C GLY A 76 12.02 8.52 4.96
N GLY A 77 11.55 9.76 5.09
CA GLY A 77 10.14 10.14 5.21
C GLY A 77 9.26 9.15 5.98
N TYR A 78 8.26 8.61 5.28
CA TYR A 78 7.30 7.64 5.80
C TYR A 78 7.96 6.36 6.34
N ASP A 79 8.93 5.77 5.63
CA ASP A 79 9.58 4.53 6.08
C ASP A 79 10.34 4.72 7.40
N ARG A 80 10.88 5.91 7.65
CA ARG A 80 11.53 6.22 8.92
C ARG A 80 10.53 6.27 10.06
N ALA A 81 9.38 6.92 9.86
CA ALA A 81 8.31 6.95 10.84
C ALA A 81 7.77 5.53 11.12
N LEU A 82 7.60 4.73 10.06
CA LEU A 82 7.22 3.33 10.18
C LEU A 82 8.27 2.51 10.97
N ALA A 83 9.55 2.73 10.69
CA ALA A 83 10.64 2.07 11.41
C ALA A 83 10.67 2.45 12.90
N CYS A 84 10.38 3.71 13.26
CA CYS A 84 10.20 4.12 14.65
C CYS A 84 9.04 3.35 15.33
N LEU A 85 7.90 3.20 14.64
CA LEU A 85 6.73 2.51 15.20
C LEU A 85 7.01 1.06 15.57
N PHE A 86 7.76 0.33 14.74
CA PHE A 86 8.09 -1.08 14.94
C PHE A 86 9.26 -1.31 15.90
N SER A 87 9.95 -0.25 16.33
CA SER A 87 11.04 -0.33 17.28
C SER A 87 10.51 -0.31 18.72
N ASP A 88 11.01 -1.22 19.57
CA ASP A 88 10.68 -1.21 21.00
C ASP A 88 11.21 0.04 21.72
N THR A 89 12.29 0.64 21.20
CA THR A 89 12.93 1.83 21.77
C THR A 89 12.55 3.13 21.04
N GLY A 90 11.81 3.03 19.94
CA GLY A 90 11.58 4.13 19.01
C GLY A 90 12.78 4.46 18.09
N ASP A 91 13.93 3.81 18.27
CA ASP A 91 15.06 3.98 17.35
C ASP A 91 14.81 3.23 16.03
N TRP A 92 14.57 4.00 14.96
CA TRP A 92 14.33 3.48 13.61
C TRP A 92 15.45 2.58 13.09
N LYS A 93 16.71 2.77 13.53
CA LYS A 93 17.85 1.98 13.06
C LYS A 93 17.76 0.50 13.45
N THR A 94 17.02 0.19 14.51
CA THR A 94 16.78 -1.20 14.92
C THR A 94 15.91 -1.92 13.88
N THR A 95 14.80 -1.31 13.49
CA THR A 95 13.91 -1.85 12.46
C THR A 95 14.57 -1.86 11.08
N ASP A 96 15.30 -0.79 10.70
CA ASP A 96 16.05 -0.73 9.44
C ASP A 96 17.06 -1.88 9.31
N ARG A 97 17.86 -2.13 10.36
CA ARG A 97 18.80 -3.27 10.36
C ARG A 97 18.08 -4.62 10.25
N TYR A 98 16.94 -4.76 10.92
CA TYR A 98 16.13 -5.97 10.84
C TYR A 98 15.64 -6.22 9.41
N VAL A 99 15.04 -5.22 8.77
CA VAL A 99 14.54 -5.31 7.38
C VAL A 99 15.68 -5.59 6.41
N LYS A 100 16.80 -4.88 6.50
CA LYS A 100 17.99 -5.15 5.67
C LYS A 100 18.50 -6.58 5.82
N LYS A 101 18.62 -7.07 7.06
CA LYS A 101 19.03 -8.45 7.33
C LYS A 101 18.06 -9.45 6.69
N TRP A 102 16.75 -9.22 6.83
CA TRP A 102 15.74 -10.05 6.21
C TRP A 102 15.90 -10.12 4.68
N ILE A 103 16.15 -8.99 4.02
CA ILE A 103 16.38 -8.92 2.56
C ILE A 103 17.66 -9.66 2.15
N VAL A 104 18.73 -9.57 2.94
CA VAL A 104 19.95 -10.35 2.73
C VAL A 104 19.66 -11.85 2.77
N GLU A 105 18.98 -12.31 3.81
CA GLU A 105 18.71 -13.73 4.05
C GLU A 105 17.70 -14.33 3.05
N ASN A 106 16.69 -13.56 2.63
CA ASN A 106 15.56 -14.06 1.84
C ASN A 106 15.59 -13.66 0.37
N SER A 107 16.52 -12.78 -0.03
CA SER A 107 16.63 -12.29 -1.41
C SER A 107 18.07 -12.02 -1.83
N GLN A 108 19.05 -12.64 -1.17
CA GLN A 108 20.48 -12.52 -1.49
C GLN A 108 20.95 -11.05 -1.54
N GLY A 109 20.33 -10.19 -0.71
CA GLY A 109 20.67 -8.78 -0.59
C GLY A 109 19.93 -7.83 -1.54
N TYR A 110 19.07 -8.33 -2.43
CA TYR A 110 18.36 -7.48 -3.39
C TYR A 110 16.91 -7.92 -3.60
N SER A 111 15.96 -7.03 -3.31
CA SER A 111 14.55 -7.20 -3.68
C SER A 111 14.22 -6.29 -4.86
N ALA A 112 13.82 -6.85 -5.99
CA ALA A 112 13.52 -6.05 -7.19
C ALA A 112 12.31 -5.12 -6.96
N PRO A 113 12.27 -3.94 -7.61
CA PRO A 113 11.10 -3.07 -7.61
C PRO A 113 9.80 -3.83 -7.93
N GLY A 114 8.73 -3.52 -7.20
CA GLY A 114 7.42 -4.18 -7.30
C GLY A 114 7.32 -5.57 -6.65
N THR A 115 8.41 -6.11 -6.10
CA THR A 115 8.34 -7.40 -5.40
C THR A 115 7.74 -7.23 -4.00
N ALA A 116 6.61 -7.87 -3.75
CA ALA A 116 5.93 -7.81 -2.47
C ALA A 116 6.53 -8.76 -1.42
N ARG A 117 7.10 -8.21 -0.33
CA ARG A 117 7.70 -8.97 0.77
C ARG A 117 7.00 -8.65 2.09
N LEU A 118 6.32 -9.63 2.68
CA LEU A 118 5.76 -9.47 4.02
C LEU A 118 6.83 -9.88 5.05
N ILE A 119 7.33 -8.89 5.77
CA ILE A 119 8.39 -9.05 6.77
C ILE A 119 7.73 -9.02 8.14
N ARG A 120 7.72 -10.17 8.83
CA ARG A 120 7.20 -10.26 10.20
C ARG A 120 8.25 -9.79 11.19
N ILE A 121 7.85 -8.93 12.12
CA ILE A 121 8.70 -8.30 13.12
C ILE A 121 8.06 -8.52 14.49
N ASN A 122 8.74 -9.25 15.36
CA ASN A 122 8.24 -9.56 16.70
C ASN A 122 8.75 -8.53 17.71
N THR A 123 8.01 -7.45 17.89
CA THR A 123 8.32 -6.37 18.84
C THR A 123 7.07 -6.06 19.70
N PRO A 124 6.77 -6.89 20.71
CA PRO A 124 5.52 -6.79 21.48
C PRO A 124 5.41 -5.52 22.33
N ASN A 125 6.51 -4.80 22.56
CA ASN A 125 6.50 -3.54 23.31
C ASN A 125 6.42 -2.29 22.41
N SER A 126 6.61 -2.47 21.10
CA SER A 126 6.55 -1.41 20.10
C SER A 126 5.19 -0.71 20.04
N THR A 127 5.18 0.52 19.54
CA THR A 127 3.94 1.26 19.28
C THR A 127 3.11 0.55 18.21
N ALA A 128 3.77 -0.04 17.19
CA ALA A 128 3.13 -0.84 16.15
C ALA A 128 2.25 -1.95 16.74
N TRP A 129 2.79 -2.73 17.68
CA TRP A 129 2.02 -3.79 18.32
C TRP A 129 0.97 -3.25 19.29
N ARG A 130 1.35 -2.37 20.22
CA ARG A 130 0.45 -1.92 21.30
C ARG A 130 -0.73 -1.10 20.81
N LYS A 131 -0.52 -0.27 19.78
CA LYS A 131 -1.54 0.63 19.25
C LYS A 131 -2.28 0.06 18.04
N TYR A 132 -1.59 -0.67 17.17
CA TYR A 132 -2.16 -1.11 15.90
C TYR A 132 -2.26 -2.64 15.75
N ARG A 133 -1.74 -3.42 16.70
CA ARG A 133 -1.58 -4.88 16.58
C ARG A 133 -0.87 -5.26 15.28
N ALA A 134 0.12 -4.47 14.90
CA ALA A 134 0.91 -4.70 13.71
C ALA A 134 2.17 -5.49 14.07
N SER A 135 2.31 -6.66 13.47
CA SER A 135 3.45 -7.58 13.62
C SER A 135 4.19 -7.80 12.30
N ALA A 136 3.81 -7.06 11.25
CA ALA A 136 4.39 -7.20 9.93
C ALA A 136 4.39 -5.89 9.14
N ILE A 137 5.42 -5.74 8.29
CA ILE A 137 5.54 -4.70 7.27
C ILE A 137 5.45 -5.37 5.91
N LEU A 138 4.64 -4.83 5.01
CA LEU A 138 4.68 -5.19 3.61
C LEU A 138 5.68 -4.28 2.88
N HIS A 139 6.90 -4.77 2.72
CA HIS A 139 7.96 -4.08 2.00
C HIS A 139 7.81 -4.30 0.50
N ILE A 140 7.61 -3.23 -0.26
CA ILE A 140 7.63 -3.26 -1.73
C ILE A 140 8.58 -2.16 -2.20
N PRO A 141 9.75 -2.54 -2.76
CA PRO A 141 10.65 -1.57 -3.32
C PRO A 141 9.98 -0.81 -4.47
N THR A 142 10.01 0.52 -4.44
CA THR A 142 9.57 1.38 -5.55
C THR A 142 10.75 1.86 -6.40
N MET A 143 11.97 1.72 -5.87
CA MET A 143 13.23 2.14 -6.48
C MET A 143 14.37 1.21 -6.04
N ARG A 144 15.48 1.19 -6.78
CA ARG A 144 16.66 0.40 -6.39
C ARG A 144 17.41 1.04 -5.24
N THR A 145 17.70 2.32 -5.41
CA THR A 145 18.31 3.20 -4.42
C THR A 145 17.45 4.47 -4.29
N PRO A 146 17.58 5.25 -3.20
CA PRO A 146 16.88 6.52 -3.07
C PRO A 146 17.24 7.49 -4.21
N GLU A 147 16.37 7.62 -5.21
CA GLU A 147 16.57 8.46 -6.39
C GLU A 147 15.24 8.91 -7.01
N SER A 148 15.31 9.92 -7.87
CA SER A 148 14.17 10.37 -8.67
C SER A 148 13.75 9.28 -9.66
N LEU A 149 12.46 8.95 -9.66
CA LEU A 149 11.84 8.11 -10.68
C LEU A 149 11.46 9.02 -11.84
N ALA A 150 12.41 9.29 -12.75
CA ALA A 150 12.18 10.11 -13.95
C ALA A 150 11.31 9.37 -14.99
N PHE A 151 10.15 8.90 -14.55
CA PHE A 151 9.22 8.09 -15.31
C PHE A 151 8.33 8.97 -16.19
N SER A 152 8.00 8.47 -17.37
CA SER A 152 6.86 8.99 -18.13
C SER A 152 5.54 8.73 -17.40
N ASP A 153 4.46 9.38 -17.82
CA ASP A 153 3.12 9.09 -17.31
C ASP A 153 2.75 7.61 -17.52
N GLU A 154 3.12 7.03 -18.66
CA GLU A 154 2.86 5.60 -18.94
C GLU A 154 3.62 4.68 -17.97
N GLN A 155 4.90 4.95 -17.72
CA GLN A 155 5.70 4.18 -16.77
C GLN A 155 5.19 4.35 -15.33
N THR A 156 4.73 5.54 -14.99
CA THR A 156 4.09 5.84 -13.70
C THR A 156 2.81 5.02 -13.53
N ILE A 157 1.95 5.00 -14.56
CA ILE A 157 0.71 4.21 -14.55
C ILE A 157 1.02 2.74 -14.35
N GLN A 158 1.91 2.17 -15.17
CA GLN A 158 2.26 0.74 -15.09
C GLN A 158 2.83 0.40 -13.71
N SER A 159 3.84 1.15 -13.25
CA SER A 159 4.55 0.86 -12.01
C SER A 159 3.65 1.00 -10.78
N VAL A 160 2.91 2.10 -10.67
CA VAL A 160 2.03 2.34 -9.50
C VAL A 160 0.87 1.34 -9.48
N PHE A 161 0.33 0.99 -10.66
CA PHE A 161 -0.69 -0.04 -10.76
C PHE A 161 -0.16 -1.38 -10.25
N ASP A 162 1.00 -1.81 -10.75
CA ASP A 162 1.61 -3.08 -10.37
C ASP A 162 1.99 -3.11 -8.88
N TRP A 163 2.58 -2.06 -8.34
CA TRP A 163 2.92 -1.99 -6.91
C TRP A 163 1.69 -2.07 -6.03
N THR A 164 0.61 -1.37 -6.40
CA THR A 164 -0.66 -1.43 -5.70
C THR A 164 -1.26 -2.83 -5.82
N TRP A 165 -1.31 -3.39 -7.02
CA TRP A 165 -1.88 -4.71 -7.26
C TRP A 165 -1.13 -5.82 -6.51
N GLN A 166 0.20 -5.85 -6.60
CA GLN A 166 1.05 -6.81 -5.89
C GLN A 166 0.90 -6.67 -4.37
N SER A 167 0.73 -5.45 -3.86
CA SER A 167 0.43 -5.21 -2.45
C SER A 167 -0.87 -5.91 -2.04
N LEU A 168 -1.94 -5.67 -2.79
CA LEU A 168 -3.27 -6.21 -2.49
C LEU A 168 -3.29 -7.74 -2.61
N VAL A 169 -2.67 -8.30 -3.65
CA VAL A 169 -2.52 -9.75 -3.83
C VAL A 169 -1.78 -10.37 -2.64
N ARG A 170 -0.65 -9.80 -2.24
CA ARG A 170 0.16 -10.35 -1.16
C ARG A 170 -0.54 -10.27 0.20
N VAL A 171 -1.21 -9.16 0.51
CA VAL A 171 -1.96 -9.04 1.78
C VAL A 171 -3.18 -9.97 1.79
N ARG A 172 -3.80 -10.24 0.64
CA ARG A 172 -4.96 -11.15 0.55
C ARG A 172 -4.64 -12.59 0.96
N THR A 173 -3.37 -13.00 0.91
CA THR A 173 -2.96 -14.32 1.39
C THR A 173 -2.79 -14.38 2.92
N GLU A 174 -3.02 -13.28 3.63
CA GLU A 174 -2.90 -13.20 5.10
C GLU A 174 -4.28 -13.08 5.75
N PRO A 175 -4.90 -14.19 6.19
CA PRO A 175 -6.27 -14.18 6.71
C PRO A 175 -6.43 -13.44 8.05
N SER A 176 -5.33 -13.19 8.77
CA SER A 176 -5.35 -12.42 10.02
C SER A 176 -5.47 -10.91 9.80
N VAL A 177 -5.21 -10.42 8.59
CA VAL A 177 -5.14 -8.98 8.32
C VAL A 177 -6.53 -8.42 8.08
N ASP A 178 -6.90 -7.40 8.87
CA ASP A 178 -8.17 -6.67 8.74
C ASP A 178 -7.98 -5.24 8.26
N VAL A 179 -6.81 -4.65 8.52
CA VAL A 179 -6.48 -3.29 8.13
C VAL A 179 -5.17 -3.30 7.36
N PHE A 180 -5.20 -2.73 6.16
CA PHE A 180 -4.01 -2.48 5.36
C PHE A 180 -3.82 -0.99 5.12
N VAL A 181 -2.69 -0.46 5.59
CA VAL A 181 -2.36 0.96 5.49
C VAL A 181 -1.40 1.18 4.34
N LEU A 182 -1.79 2.02 3.38
CA LEU A 182 -1.03 2.41 2.19
C LEU A 182 -0.67 3.89 2.25
N THR A 183 0.40 4.30 1.56
CA THR A 183 0.83 5.69 1.42
C THR A 183 1.14 6.04 -0.04
N GLY A 184 1.35 7.32 -0.38
CA GLY A 184 1.61 7.79 -1.74
C GLY A 184 2.91 7.25 -2.32
N MET A 185 2.84 6.16 -3.09
CA MET A 185 4.01 5.42 -3.59
C MET A 185 4.86 6.26 -4.54
N GLY A 186 6.16 6.39 -4.27
CA GLY A 186 7.11 7.08 -5.15
C GLY A 186 6.94 8.60 -5.26
N THR A 187 6.04 9.21 -4.49
CA THR A 187 5.77 10.67 -4.53
C THR A 187 6.80 11.51 -3.80
N GLY A 188 7.44 10.96 -2.76
CA GLY A 188 8.51 11.61 -2.00
C GLY A 188 9.82 11.68 -2.79
N THR A 189 10.83 10.90 -2.40
CA THR A 189 12.13 10.86 -3.10
C THR A 189 12.02 10.59 -4.59
N GLY A 190 11.03 9.77 -5.00
CA GLY A 190 10.82 9.42 -6.40
C GLY A 190 10.25 10.55 -7.25
N GLY A 191 9.62 11.56 -6.67
CA GLY A 191 9.09 12.72 -7.39
C GLY A 191 7.95 12.41 -8.38
N LEU A 192 7.27 11.27 -8.26
CA LEU A 192 6.14 10.93 -9.13
C LEU A 192 4.97 11.92 -8.93
N ALA A 193 4.28 12.24 -10.02
CA ALA A 193 3.16 13.18 -9.99
C ALA A 193 2.01 12.66 -9.12
N GLU A 194 1.76 13.36 -8.00
CA GLU A 194 0.80 12.95 -6.97
C GLU A 194 -0.60 12.66 -7.52
N TRP A 195 -1.10 13.49 -8.45
CA TRP A 195 -2.44 13.31 -9.04
C TRP A 195 -2.56 11.98 -9.80
N LEU A 196 -1.50 11.59 -10.53
CA LEU A 196 -1.48 10.38 -11.32
C LEU A 196 -1.34 9.16 -10.42
N VAL A 197 -0.42 9.21 -9.44
CA VAL A 197 -0.27 8.17 -8.41
C VAL A 197 -1.60 7.91 -7.69
N CYS A 198 -2.27 8.98 -7.24
CA CYS A 198 -3.54 8.86 -6.52
C CYS A 198 -4.64 8.21 -7.38
N ARG A 199 -4.77 8.64 -8.64
CA ARG A 199 -5.75 8.07 -9.58
C ARG A 199 -5.50 6.59 -9.83
N VAL A 200 -4.25 6.23 -10.10
CA VAL A 200 -3.87 4.85 -10.42
C VAL A 200 -4.05 3.93 -9.21
N MET A 201 -3.65 4.36 -8.00
CA MET A 201 -3.88 3.59 -6.78
C MET A 201 -5.37 3.32 -6.53
N VAL A 202 -6.22 4.35 -6.64
CA VAL A 202 -7.68 4.19 -6.44
C VAL A 202 -8.28 3.27 -7.51
N ALA A 203 -7.89 3.43 -8.78
CA ALA A 203 -8.34 2.56 -9.85
C ALA A 203 -7.95 1.09 -9.61
N ALA A 204 -6.69 0.83 -9.23
CA ALA A 204 -6.20 -0.52 -8.93
C ALA A 204 -6.97 -1.16 -7.76
N ILE A 205 -7.22 -0.43 -6.67
CA ILE A 205 -8.01 -0.91 -5.53
C ILE A 205 -9.45 -1.23 -5.94
N ALA A 206 -10.10 -0.33 -6.69
CA ALA A 206 -11.47 -0.52 -7.15
C ALA A 206 -11.59 -1.75 -8.08
N MET A 207 -10.66 -1.90 -9.02
CA MET A 207 -10.61 -3.06 -9.92
C MET A 207 -10.37 -4.38 -9.17
N PHE A 208 -9.46 -4.37 -8.19
CA PHE A 208 -9.17 -5.53 -7.35
C PHE A 208 -10.40 -5.94 -6.54
N GLY A 209 -11.04 -4.97 -5.87
CA GLY A 209 -12.23 -5.18 -5.05
C GLY A 209 -13.43 -5.71 -5.84
N ASN A 210 -13.60 -5.26 -7.07
CA ASN A 210 -14.70 -5.70 -7.94
C ASN A 210 -14.40 -6.99 -8.73
N ARG A 211 -13.23 -7.62 -8.51
CA ARG A 211 -12.78 -8.79 -9.27
C ARG A 211 -12.84 -8.58 -10.80
N MET A 212 -12.63 -7.34 -11.25
CA MET A 212 -12.78 -6.95 -12.66
C MET A 212 -11.80 -7.66 -13.60
N GLY A 213 -10.79 -8.36 -13.07
CA GLY A 213 -9.93 -9.26 -13.85
C GLY A 213 -10.70 -10.36 -14.58
N LYS A 214 -11.82 -10.86 -14.02
CA LYS A 214 -12.67 -11.85 -14.74
C LYS A 214 -13.35 -11.26 -15.96
N GLU A 215 -13.81 -10.02 -15.85
CA GLU A 215 -14.43 -9.31 -16.97
C GLU A 215 -13.39 -8.91 -18.01
N VAL A 216 -12.24 -8.38 -17.58
CA VAL A 216 -11.11 -8.06 -18.48
C VAL A 216 -10.67 -9.30 -19.27
N LEU A 217 -10.59 -10.48 -18.64
CA LEU A 217 -10.30 -11.74 -19.34
C LEU A 217 -11.35 -12.09 -20.41
N SER A 218 -12.65 -11.88 -20.14
CA SER A 218 -13.70 -12.08 -21.17
C SER A 218 -13.67 -11.03 -22.30
N TYR A 219 -12.95 -9.91 -22.10
CA TYR A 219 -12.82 -8.83 -23.08
C TYR A 219 -11.48 -8.84 -23.82
N LEU A 220 -10.44 -9.52 -23.34
CA LEU A 220 -9.20 -9.69 -24.11
C LEU A 220 -9.43 -10.51 -25.40
N ASP A 221 -10.56 -11.20 -25.49
CA ASP A 221 -11.07 -11.82 -26.72
C ASP A 221 -11.81 -10.82 -27.65
N SER A 222 -11.84 -9.52 -27.34
CA SER A 222 -12.56 -8.47 -28.09
C SER A 222 -11.70 -7.21 -28.34
N PRO A 223 -11.78 -6.57 -29.52
CA PRO A 223 -10.73 -5.65 -29.99
C PRO A 223 -10.78 -4.21 -29.44
N HIS A 224 -11.60 -3.90 -28.42
CA HIS A 224 -11.86 -2.51 -28.04
C HIS A 224 -11.21 -2.11 -26.71
N ARG A 225 -10.18 -1.26 -26.78
CA ARG A 225 -9.60 -0.52 -25.64
C ARG A 225 -10.55 0.59 -25.15
N SER A 226 -10.51 0.87 -23.84
CA SER A 226 -11.18 1.95 -23.04
C SER A 226 -12.47 1.62 -22.25
N ILE A 227 -12.68 0.37 -21.81
CA ILE A 227 -13.82 0.03 -20.92
C ILE A 227 -13.57 0.37 -19.45
N ILE A 228 -12.32 0.31 -18.98
CA ILE A 228 -12.01 0.47 -17.54
C ILE A 228 -12.37 1.87 -17.06
N GLU A 229 -12.02 2.92 -17.82
CA GLU A 229 -12.39 4.29 -17.47
C GLU A 229 -13.91 4.48 -17.50
N LYS A 230 -14.59 4.00 -18.54
CA LYS A 230 -16.06 4.05 -18.61
C LYS A 230 -16.72 3.35 -17.42
N LYS A 231 -16.32 2.13 -17.09
CA LYS A 231 -16.93 1.37 -15.99
C LYS A 231 -16.68 2.01 -14.62
N LEU A 232 -15.49 2.57 -14.41
CA LEU A 232 -15.16 3.20 -13.14
C LEU A 232 -15.78 4.61 -13.00
N TYR A 233 -15.87 5.38 -14.10
CA TYR A 233 -16.09 6.82 -14.06
C TYR A 233 -17.26 7.38 -14.91
N ASP A 234 -17.73 6.71 -15.97
CA ASP A 234 -18.82 7.19 -16.86
C ASP A 234 -20.12 6.39 -16.68
#